data_AF-A0AB39QSF1-F1
#
_entry.id   AF-A0AB39QSF1-F1
#
_cell.length_a   1.000
_cell.length_b   1.000
_cell.length_c   1.000
_cell.angle_alpha   90.00
_cell.angle_beta   90.00
_cell.angle_gamma   90.00
#
_symmetry.space_group_name_H-M   'P 1'
#
loop_
_entity.id
_entity.type
_entity.pdbx_description
1 polymer ?
#
loop_
_entity_poly.entity_id
_entity_poly.type
_entity_poly.pdbx_seq_one_letter_code
_entity_poly.pdbx_strand_id
1 'polypeptide(L)'
;MSSHRKPRTSTGPLTRRAVRIGLFAAGVAGAATAVPAQAATFAPHAAVVSDHVFSHADRGHHTQVRDSFTVRQFGTVNAAAARNQANAVSAGCSADDHCRSVALSFQIVTIAGERTHLNAVNLSDAANKECTGCQTLAGAYQFVVSTPTALRFDQATQDKLADIHRRLDELTRSTLPADRLRSQADGLAAEVTTVLHDAVANAPKGDPQKDVTLHRHLDGWPGR
;
A
#
# COMPACT_ATOMS: atom_id res chain seq x y z
N MET A 1 47.03 8.36 32.29
CA MET A 1 46.30 7.51 33.24
C MET A 1 44.96 7.13 32.60
N SER A 2 44.78 5.83 32.40
CA SER A 2 43.57 5.05 32.09
C SER A 2 42.58 5.52 31.02
N SER A 3 42.77 5.00 29.80
CA SER A 3 41.74 4.87 28.76
C SER A 3 40.89 3.61 29.02
N HIS A 4 39.56 3.74 29.03
CA HIS A 4 38.66 2.58 29.04
C HIS A 4 38.18 2.26 27.62
N ARG A 5 38.84 1.27 27.01
CA ARG A 5 38.44 0.61 25.76
C ARG A 5 37.54 -0.58 26.12
N LYS A 6 36.27 -0.60 25.69
CA LYS A 6 35.41 -1.79 25.76
C LYS A 6 35.78 -2.78 24.64
N PRO A 7 35.86 -4.09 24.92
CA PRO A 7 36.18 -5.09 23.90
C PRO A 7 34.97 -5.40 23.00
N ARG A 8 35.24 -5.57 21.70
CA ARG A 8 34.34 -6.22 20.74
C ARG A 8 34.59 -7.73 20.79
N THR A 9 33.53 -8.53 20.86
CA THR A 9 33.61 -9.98 20.68
C THR A 9 33.11 -10.33 19.28
N SER A 10 33.88 -11.15 18.56
CA SER A 10 33.63 -11.57 17.18
C SER A 10 33.06 -12.99 17.13
N THR A 11 32.12 -13.17 16.18
CA THR A 11 31.81 -14.36 15.35
C THR A 11 31.49 -15.73 15.97
N GLY A 12 30.36 -16.28 15.51
CA GLY A 12 30.10 -17.72 15.45
C GLY A 12 28.70 -18.03 14.90
N PRO A 13 28.57 -18.67 13.72
CA PRO A 13 27.28 -19.08 13.17
C PRO A 13 26.83 -20.39 13.83
N LEU A 14 25.53 -20.70 13.80
CA LEU A 14 24.96 -22.04 13.58
C LEU A 14 23.52 -22.13 14.09
N THR A 15 22.73 -22.85 13.29
CA THR A 15 21.53 -23.61 13.65
C THR A 15 20.24 -22.86 13.97
N ARG A 16 19.44 -22.70 12.90
CA ARG A 16 17.99 -22.90 12.93
C ARG A 16 17.66 -24.13 13.80
N ARG A 17 16.96 -23.93 14.92
CA ARG A 17 16.24 -25.00 15.60
C ARG A 17 14.75 -24.69 15.54
N ALA A 18 14.05 -25.54 14.81
CA ALA A 18 12.60 -25.61 14.76
C ALA A 18 12.05 -25.84 16.18
N VAL A 19 11.15 -24.97 16.62
CA VAL A 19 10.36 -25.19 17.84
C VAL A 19 9.27 -26.20 17.48
N ARG A 20 9.54 -27.48 17.72
CA ARG A 20 8.51 -28.52 17.78
C ARG A 20 7.84 -28.40 19.15
N ILE A 21 6.65 -27.80 19.18
CA ILE A 21 5.77 -27.85 20.35
C ILE A 21 5.24 -29.28 20.44
N GLY A 22 5.74 -30.04 21.42
CA GLY A 22 5.26 -31.38 21.72
C GLY A 22 3.90 -31.31 22.41
N LEU A 23 2.90 -31.96 21.80
CA LEU A 23 1.64 -32.30 22.45
C LEU A 23 1.91 -33.35 23.53
N PHE A 24 1.62 -33.03 24.79
CA PHE A 24 1.47 -34.02 25.85
C PHE A 24 0.09 -34.65 25.74
N ALA A 25 0.04 -35.96 25.48
CA ALA A 25 -1.18 -36.76 25.58
C ALA A 25 -1.08 -37.66 26.82
N ALA A 26 -1.97 -37.45 27.78
CA ALA A 26 -2.27 -38.42 28.84
C ALA A 26 -3.70 -38.22 29.36
N GLY A 27 -4.52 -39.29 29.31
CA GLY A 27 -5.48 -39.58 30.38
C GLY A 27 -6.99 -39.50 30.09
N VAL A 28 -7.56 -40.65 29.70
CA VAL A 28 -8.85 -41.27 30.11
C VAL A 28 -10.20 -40.52 29.96
N ALA A 29 -11.01 -41.11 29.06
CA ALA A 29 -12.48 -41.23 29.00
C ALA A 29 -13.37 -40.43 29.98
N GLY A 30 -14.04 -39.42 29.43
CA GLY A 30 -15.36 -38.96 29.85
C GLY A 30 -16.15 -38.65 28.59
N ALA A 31 -17.40 -39.11 28.49
CA ALA A 31 -18.29 -38.82 27.37
C ALA A 31 -18.60 -37.32 27.32
N ALA A 32 -17.71 -36.54 26.70
CA ALA A 32 -17.97 -35.16 26.34
C ALA A 32 -18.85 -35.20 25.10
N THR A 33 -20.08 -34.74 25.24
CA THR A 33 -20.92 -34.38 24.10
C THR A 33 -20.08 -33.51 23.17
N ALA A 34 -19.91 -33.97 21.93
CA ALA A 34 -19.26 -33.18 20.91
C ALA A 34 -20.14 -31.94 20.67
N VAL A 35 -19.89 -30.88 21.43
CA VAL A 35 -20.35 -29.55 21.04
C VAL A 35 -19.69 -29.33 19.69
N PRO A 36 -20.45 -29.18 18.59
CA PRO A 36 -19.82 -28.86 17.32
C PRO A 36 -19.03 -27.58 17.59
N ALA A 37 -17.71 -27.66 17.46
CA ALA A 37 -16.90 -26.47 17.27
C ALA A 37 -17.45 -25.86 15.99
N GLN A 38 -18.38 -24.92 16.14
CA GLN A 38 -18.88 -24.12 15.04
C GLN A 38 -17.65 -23.40 14.52
N ALA A 39 -17.05 -23.96 13.47
CA ALA A 39 -16.06 -23.25 12.68
C ALA A 39 -16.72 -21.91 12.38
N ALA A 40 -16.10 -20.83 12.84
CA ALA A 40 -16.51 -19.47 12.55
C ALA A 40 -16.47 -19.30 11.02
N THR A 41 -17.56 -19.68 10.38
CA THR A 41 -17.87 -19.29 9.01
C THR A 41 -18.17 -17.80 9.12
N PHE A 42 -17.49 -17.01 8.30
CA PHE A 42 -17.38 -15.54 8.38
C PHE A 42 -16.31 -15.01 9.35
N ALA A 43 -15.05 -15.40 9.15
CA ALA A 43 -14.02 -14.38 9.25
C ALA A 43 -14.27 -13.37 8.12
N PRO A 44 -14.57 -12.08 8.39
CA PRO A 44 -14.59 -11.11 7.31
C PRO A 44 -13.20 -11.05 6.71
N HIS A 45 -13.06 -11.41 5.44
CA HIS A 45 -11.81 -11.25 4.70
C HIS A 45 -11.54 -9.75 4.59
N ALA A 46 -10.75 -9.22 5.52
CA ALA A 46 -10.34 -7.82 5.54
C ALA A 46 -8.93 -7.69 4.96
N ALA A 47 -8.75 -6.79 4.00
CA ALA A 47 -7.43 -6.41 3.50
C ALA A 47 -6.93 -5.17 4.25
N VAL A 48 -5.70 -5.19 4.73
CA VAL A 48 -5.06 -4.01 5.33
C VAL A 48 -3.71 -3.80 4.67
N VAL A 49 -3.49 -2.59 4.17
CA VAL A 49 -2.22 -2.18 3.55
C VAL A 49 -1.84 -0.81 4.06
N SER A 50 -0.56 -0.65 4.38
CA SER A 50 0.02 0.65 4.73
C SER A 50 1.32 0.82 3.97
N ASP A 51 1.55 2.02 3.46
CA ASP A 51 2.83 2.46 2.91
C ASP A 51 3.22 3.78 3.58
N HIS A 52 4.51 3.92 3.88
CA HIS A 52 5.03 5.09 4.58
C HIS A 52 6.44 5.41 4.12
N VAL A 53 6.61 6.60 3.56
CA VAL A 53 7.90 7.18 3.20
C VAL A 53 8.22 8.32 4.15
N PHE A 54 9.44 8.32 4.67
CA PHE A 54 9.97 9.38 5.52
C PHE A 54 11.35 9.84 5.04
N SER A 55 11.54 11.14 4.84
CA SER A 55 12.86 11.73 4.58
C SER A 55 13.20 12.83 5.58
N HIS A 56 14.49 12.93 5.91
CA HIS A 56 15.01 13.93 6.84
C HIS A 56 16.34 14.50 6.38
N ALA A 57 16.39 15.79 6.03
CA ALA A 57 17.65 16.46 5.69
C ALA A 57 18.06 17.45 6.78
N ASP A 58 19.35 17.49 7.10
CA ASP A 58 19.93 18.30 8.18
C ASP A 58 21.36 18.75 7.84
N ARG A 59 22.03 19.44 8.79
CA ARG A 59 23.41 19.91 8.65
C ARG A 59 24.46 18.80 8.41
N GLY A 60 24.15 17.53 8.66
CA GLY A 60 25.03 16.39 8.37
C GLY A 60 24.65 15.65 7.08
N HIS A 61 23.40 15.79 6.64
CA HIS A 61 22.88 15.20 5.40
C HIS A 61 22.03 16.24 4.67
N HIS A 62 22.70 17.11 3.93
CA HIS A 62 22.07 18.26 3.27
C HIS A 62 21.01 17.85 2.23
N THR A 63 21.08 16.63 1.67
CA THR A 63 20.04 16.10 0.82
C THR A 63 19.65 14.69 1.23
N GLN A 64 18.37 14.47 1.49
CA GLN A 64 17.77 13.14 1.57
C GLN A 64 16.54 13.08 0.70
N VAL A 65 16.49 12.08 -0.18
CA VAL A 65 15.34 11.81 -1.03
C VAL A 65 14.98 10.35 -0.88
N ARG A 66 13.69 10.06 -0.77
CA ARG A 66 13.16 8.71 -0.70
C ARG A 66 11.87 8.64 -1.47
N ASP A 67 11.64 7.48 -2.06
CA ASP A 67 10.36 7.14 -2.65
C ASP A 67 9.97 5.70 -2.33
N SER A 68 8.70 5.40 -2.56
CA SER A 68 8.16 4.04 -2.63
C SER A 68 7.17 3.95 -3.79
N PHE A 69 7.14 2.78 -4.41
CA PHE A 69 6.11 2.40 -5.38
C PHE A 69 5.62 1.00 -5.05
N THR A 70 4.39 0.89 -4.54
CA THR A 70 3.82 -0.36 -4.07
C THR A 70 2.58 -0.74 -4.86
N VAL A 71 2.53 -2.00 -5.30
CA VAL A 71 1.34 -2.59 -5.93
C VAL A 71 0.87 -3.76 -5.07
N ARG A 72 -0.40 -3.74 -4.67
CA ARG A 72 -1.04 -4.83 -3.91
C ARG A 72 -2.37 -5.18 -4.56
N GLN A 73 -2.50 -6.45 -4.96
CA GLN A 73 -3.71 -6.97 -5.57
C GLN A 73 -4.38 -7.97 -4.64
N PHE A 74 -5.50 -7.57 -4.07
CA PHE A 74 -6.35 -8.40 -3.26
C PHE A 74 -7.50 -8.99 -4.10
N GLY A 75 -7.94 -10.18 -3.71
CA GLY A 75 -9.16 -10.80 -4.25
C GLY A 75 -10.41 -10.25 -3.59
N THR A 76 -11.43 -11.10 -3.47
CA THR A 76 -12.71 -10.72 -2.86
C THR A 76 -12.57 -10.47 -1.36
N VAL A 77 -12.98 -9.29 -0.90
CA VAL A 77 -12.89 -8.85 0.50
C VAL A 77 -14.16 -8.15 0.95
N ASN A 78 -14.52 -8.32 2.22
CA ASN A 78 -15.68 -7.65 2.82
C ASN A 78 -15.34 -6.25 3.36
N ALA A 79 -14.06 -6.04 3.68
CA ALA A 79 -13.54 -4.76 4.13
C ALA A 79 -12.11 -4.55 3.64
N ALA A 80 -11.72 -3.30 3.44
CA ALA A 80 -10.36 -2.92 3.09
C ALA A 80 -9.96 -1.64 3.82
N ALA A 81 -8.74 -1.61 4.34
CA ALA A 81 -8.10 -0.41 4.86
C ALA A 81 -6.80 -0.16 4.09
N ALA A 82 -6.66 1.02 3.48
CA ALA A 82 -5.47 1.42 2.76
C ALA A 82 -4.95 2.74 3.31
N ARG A 83 -3.72 2.74 3.85
CA ARG A 83 -3.06 3.95 4.33
C ARG A 83 -1.83 4.23 3.49
N ASN A 84 -1.71 5.44 2.97
CA ASN A 84 -0.52 5.93 2.31
C ASN A 84 -0.03 7.19 3.01
N GLN A 85 1.25 7.25 3.33
CA GLN A 85 1.82 8.39 4.03
C GLN A 85 3.17 8.80 3.45
N ALA A 86 3.35 10.09 3.21
CA ALA A 86 4.64 10.68 2.88
C ALA A 86 4.93 11.82 3.87
N ASN A 87 6.07 11.74 4.54
CA ASN A 87 6.52 12.76 5.47
C ASN A 87 7.92 13.22 5.07
N ALA A 88 8.12 14.52 4.85
CA ALA A 88 9.42 15.08 4.56
C ALA A 88 9.71 16.20 5.54
N VAL A 89 10.83 16.11 6.25
CA VAL A 89 11.25 17.16 7.17
C VAL A 89 12.65 17.58 6.80
N SER A 90 12.90 18.87 6.66
CA SER A 90 14.27 19.38 6.61
C SER A 90 14.48 20.36 7.73
N ALA A 91 15.67 20.43 8.33
CA ALA A 91 15.91 21.28 9.50
C ALA A 91 17.24 22.04 9.53
N GLY A 92 17.20 23.32 9.92
CA GLY A 92 18.26 24.06 10.62
C GLY A 92 19.53 24.32 9.83
N CYS A 93 19.45 24.70 8.56
CA CYS A 93 20.62 24.66 7.68
C CYS A 93 21.49 25.94 7.77
N SER A 94 22.82 25.78 7.67
CA SER A 94 23.83 26.83 7.43
C SER A 94 25.18 26.14 7.11
N ALA A 95 26.12 26.67 6.34
CA ALA A 95 26.17 28.00 5.73
C ALA A 95 26.76 27.98 4.30
N ASP A 96 26.51 26.95 3.50
CA ASP A 96 26.66 27.02 2.03
C ASP A 96 25.67 26.05 1.34
N ASP A 97 24.65 25.61 2.09
CA ASP A 97 24.06 24.30 1.86
C ASP A 97 22.61 24.31 1.38
N HIS A 98 22.34 23.48 0.36
CA HIS A 98 21.00 23.12 -0.08
C HIS A 98 20.42 22.07 0.85
N CYS A 99 19.41 22.44 1.63
CA CYS A 99 18.67 21.48 2.42
C CYS A 99 17.44 20.98 1.66
N ARG A 100 17.48 19.71 1.30
CA ARG A 100 16.46 19.10 0.45
C ARG A 100 16.00 17.77 1.04
N SER A 101 14.71 17.68 1.32
CA SER A 101 14.08 16.51 1.91
C SER A 101 12.87 16.14 1.05
N VAL A 102 12.93 15.00 0.35
CA VAL A 102 11.87 14.54 -0.56
C VAL A 102 11.35 13.18 -0.10
N ALA A 103 10.04 13.06 0.06
CA ALA A 103 9.36 11.80 0.30
C ALA A 103 8.22 11.62 -0.71
N LEU A 104 8.32 10.66 -1.63
CA LEU A 104 7.24 10.35 -2.59
C LEU A 104 6.72 8.93 -2.38
N SER A 105 5.44 8.76 -2.08
CA SER A 105 4.84 7.45 -1.78
C SER A 105 3.71 7.15 -2.76
N PHE A 106 3.92 6.20 -3.68
CA PHE A 106 2.93 5.73 -4.65
C PHE A 106 2.39 4.38 -4.20
N GLN A 107 1.12 4.34 -3.80
CA GLN A 107 0.45 3.12 -3.34
C GLN A 107 -0.72 2.78 -4.28
N ILE A 108 -0.63 1.61 -4.91
CA ILE A 108 -1.66 1.05 -5.78
C ILE A 108 -2.25 -0.18 -5.10
N VAL A 109 -3.57 -0.17 -4.92
CA VAL A 109 -4.33 -1.23 -4.26
C VAL A 109 -5.49 -1.64 -5.14
N THR A 110 -5.60 -2.93 -5.48
CA THR A 110 -6.80 -3.49 -6.10
C THR A 110 -7.53 -4.38 -5.11
N ILE A 111 -8.84 -4.29 -5.06
CA ILE A 111 -9.72 -5.11 -4.22
C ILE A 111 -10.92 -5.57 -5.06
N ALA A 112 -11.51 -6.70 -4.69
CA ALA A 112 -12.75 -7.16 -5.30
C ALA A 112 -13.90 -7.32 -4.30
N GLY A 113 -15.12 -7.16 -4.81
CA GLY A 113 -16.36 -7.36 -4.08
C GLY A 113 -17.40 -6.30 -4.40
N GLU A 114 -18.68 -6.69 -4.39
CA GLU A 114 -19.80 -5.77 -4.68
C GLU A 114 -20.16 -4.84 -3.52
N ARG A 115 -19.77 -5.21 -2.29
CA ARG A 115 -20.11 -4.48 -1.05
C ARG A 115 -18.95 -4.42 -0.07
N THR A 116 -17.76 -4.08 -0.55
CA THR A 116 -16.58 -3.93 0.29
C THR A 116 -16.63 -2.61 1.07
N HIS A 117 -16.50 -2.66 2.40
CA HIS A 117 -16.30 -1.46 3.21
C HIS A 117 -14.86 -0.97 3.08
N LEU A 118 -14.65 0.15 2.39
CA LEU A 118 -13.32 0.73 2.16
C LEU A 118 -13.05 1.92 3.09
N ASN A 119 -11.92 1.88 3.79
CA ASN A 119 -11.32 3.01 4.51
C ASN A 119 -9.96 3.35 3.88
N ALA A 120 -9.89 4.46 3.16
CA ALA A 120 -8.66 4.91 2.50
C ALA A 120 -8.18 6.22 3.15
N VAL A 121 -6.92 6.24 3.60
CA VAL A 121 -6.27 7.40 4.21
C VAL A 121 -5.01 7.72 3.42
N ASN A 122 -4.93 8.92 2.88
CA ASN A 122 -3.77 9.41 2.15
C ASN A 122 -3.28 10.70 2.80
N LEU A 123 -2.06 10.70 3.33
CA LEU A 123 -1.50 11.83 4.09
C LEU A 123 -0.14 12.24 3.52
N SER A 124 0.02 13.53 3.30
CA SER A 124 1.28 14.10 2.88
C SER A 124 1.62 15.30 3.77
N ASP A 125 2.78 15.28 4.40
CA ASP A 125 3.24 16.37 5.28
C ASP A 125 4.69 16.73 4.99
N ALA A 126 4.94 18.02 4.78
CA ALA A 126 6.23 18.56 4.41
C ALA A 126 6.53 19.79 5.27
N ALA A 127 7.65 19.77 5.99
CA ALA A 127 8.01 20.84 6.90
C ALA A 127 9.48 21.25 6.76
N ASN A 128 9.68 22.57 6.62
CA ASN A 128 10.97 23.22 6.82
C ASN A 128 11.06 23.68 8.27
N LYS A 129 12.01 23.14 9.03
CA LYS A 129 12.30 23.54 10.40
C LYS A 129 13.52 24.44 10.41
N GLU A 130 13.47 25.62 11.03
CA GLU A 130 14.66 26.46 11.26
C GLU A 130 15.49 26.78 9.97
N CYS A 131 14.86 26.74 8.80
CA CYS A 131 15.50 26.92 7.49
C CYS A 131 14.50 27.52 6.49
N THR A 132 14.85 28.66 5.90
CA THR A 132 13.97 29.40 4.97
C THR A 132 14.21 29.08 3.50
N GLY A 133 15.38 28.53 3.15
CA GLY A 133 15.76 28.17 1.78
C GLY A 133 15.64 26.68 1.44
N CYS A 134 15.12 25.87 2.36
CA CYS A 134 15.01 24.42 2.19
C CYS A 134 13.96 24.04 1.14
N GLN A 135 14.31 23.09 0.27
CA GLN A 135 13.37 22.47 -0.67
C GLN A 135 12.86 21.15 -0.09
N THR A 136 11.75 21.21 0.63
CA THR A 136 11.09 20.02 1.19
C THR A 136 9.83 19.69 0.42
N LEU A 137 9.67 18.43 0.03
CA LEU A 137 8.48 17.94 -0.65
C LEU A 137 8.05 16.59 -0.08
N ALA A 138 6.77 16.49 0.26
CA ALA A 138 6.11 15.22 0.48
C ALA A 138 4.98 15.07 -0.55
N GLY A 139 4.91 13.90 -1.19
CA GLY A 139 3.83 13.54 -2.10
C GLY A 139 3.33 12.13 -1.81
N ALA A 140 2.09 12.01 -1.34
CA ALA A 140 1.43 10.73 -1.14
C ALA A 140 0.36 10.54 -2.22
N TYR A 141 0.56 9.56 -3.09
CA TYR A 141 -0.31 9.21 -4.21
C TYR A 141 -0.92 7.83 -3.96
N GLN A 142 -2.24 7.79 -3.77
CA GLN A 142 -2.94 6.55 -3.46
C GLN A 142 -3.99 6.25 -4.54
N PHE A 143 -3.92 5.05 -5.09
CA PHE A 143 -4.83 4.54 -6.11
C PHE A 143 -5.52 3.30 -5.56
N VAL A 144 -6.83 3.38 -5.34
CA VAL A 144 -7.63 2.24 -4.91
C VAL A 144 -8.61 1.87 -6.01
N VAL A 145 -8.42 0.70 -6.59
CA VAL A 145 -9.28 0.13 -7.63
C VAL A 145 -10.17 -0.93 -6.98
N SER A 146 -11.49 -0.71 -7.01
CA SER A 146 -12.47 -1.66 -6.52
C SER A 146 -13.33 -2.15 -7.68
N THR A 147 -13.33 -3.45 -7.91
CA THR A 147 -14.07 -4.11 -8.99
C THR A 147 -14.97 -5.22 -8.45
N PRO A 148 -16.05 -5.62 -9.15
CA PRO A 148 -16.87 -6.75 -8.70
C PRO A 148 -16.09 -8.07 -8.61
N THR A 149 -15.17 -8.30 -9.55
CA THR A 149 -14.31 -9.48 -9.64
C THR A 149 -12.85 -9.12 -9.41
N ALA A 150 -12.03 -10.10 -9.02
CA ALA A 150 -10.59 -9.88 -8.77
C ALA A 150 -9.87 -9.42 -10.04
N LEU A 151 -9.35 -8.20 -10.02
CA LEU A 151 -8.49 -7.66 -11.07
C LEU A 151 -7.09 -8.26 -10.95
N ARG A 152 -6.62 -8.90 -12.02
CA ARG A 152 -5.22 -9.30 -12.19
C ARG A 152 -4.59 -8.45 -13.28
N PHE A 153 -3.44 -7.85 -12.99
CA PHE A 153 -2.71 -7.08 -13.99
C PHE A 153 -2.02 -8.06 -14.93
N ASP A 154 -2.18 -7.85 -16.23
CA ASP A 154 -1.44 -8.56 -17.25
C ASP A 154 0.00 -8.05 -17.34
N GLN A 155 0.81 -8.69 -18.17
CA GLN A 155 2.22 -8.32 -18.33
C GLN A 155 2.37 -6.88 -18.83
N ALA A 156 1.56 -6.46 -19.81
CA ALA A 156 1.63 -5.11 -20.37
C ALA A 156 1.32 -4.03 -19.32
N THR A 157 0.35 -4.24 -18.46
CA THR A 157 0.04 -3.34 -17.34
C THR A 157 1.19 -3.31 -16.33
N GLN A 158 1.74 -4.48 -15.98
CA GLN A 158 2.87 -4.57 -15.06
C GLN A 158 4.11 -3.85 -15.61
N ASP A 159 4.40 -3.99 -16.89
CA ASP A 159 5.53 -3.34 -17.56
C ASP A 159 5.37 -1.82 -17.56
N LYS A 160 4.16 -1.30 -17.84
CA LYS A 160 3.87 0.15 -17.75
C LYS A 160 4.04 0.68 -16.32
N LEU A 161 3.53 -0.04 -15.32
CA LEU A 161 3.70 0.37 -13.92
C LEU A 161 5.18 0.32 -13.48
N ALA A 162 5.94 -0.68 -13.95
CA ALA A 162 7.38 -0.77 -13.71
C ALA A 162 8.15 0.36 -14.39
N ASP A 163 7.75 0.78 -15.59
CA ASP A 163 8.32 1.95 -16.25
C ASP A 163 8.09 3.24 -15.46
N ILE A 164 6.84 3.45 -15.02
CA ILE A 164 6.49 4.61 -14.19
C ILE A 164 7.30 4.61 -12.89
N HIS A 165 7.46 3.46 -12.24
CA HIS A 165 8.30 3.33 -11.04
C HIS A 165 9.74 3.75 -11.31
N ARG A 166 10.36 3.27 -12.39
CA ARG A 166 11.73 3.69 -12.76
C ARG A 166 11.83 5.21 -13.01
N ARG A 167 10.82 5.80 -13.65
CA ARG A 167 10.78 7.25 -13.89
C ARG A 167 10.55 8.04 -12.60
N LEU A 168 9.77 7.50 -11.66
CA LEU A 168 9.62 8.05 -10.31
C LEU A 168 10.96 8.03 -9.57
N ASP A 169 11.66 6.91 -9.58
CA ASP A 169 13.00 6.76 -8.98
C ASP A 169 13.99 7.80 -9.52
N GLU A 170 14.02 7.97 -10.85
CA GLU A 170 14.85 8.98 -11.52
C GLU A 170 14.43 10.40 -11.13
N LEU A 171 13.13 10.67 -11.11
CA LEU A 171 12.57 11.96 -10.73
C LEU A 171 12.93 12.33 -9.29
N THR A 172 12.76 11.40 -8.33
CA THR A 172 13.09 11.59 -6.91
C THR A 172 14.57 11.96 -6.73
N ARG A 173 15.46 11.33 -7.50
CA ARG A 173 16.91 11.58 -7.45
C ARG A 173 17.37 12.80 -8.25
N SER A 174 16.53 13.35 -9.14
CA SER A 174 16.84 14.56 -9.93
C SER A 174 17.16 15.74 -9.01
N THR A 175 17.77 16.81 -9.52
CA THR A 175 17.99 18.08 -8.76
C THR A 175 16.91 19.12 -9.03
N LEU A 176 15.75 18.70 -9.54
CA LEU A 176 14.68 19.61 -9.89
C LEU A 176 14.17 20.38 -8.66
N PRO A 177 13.83 21.67 -8.82
CA PRO A 177 13.10 22.42 -7.82
C PRO A 177 11.83 21.71 -7.36
N ALA A 178 11.47 21.84 -6.08
CA ALA A 178 10.36 21.10 -5.47
C ALA A 178 9.01 21.26 -6.20
N ASP A 179 8.72 22.42 -6.78
CA ASP A 179 7.53 22.68 -7.58
C ASP A 179 7.53 21.89 -8.90
N ARG A 180 8.67 21.85 -9.60
CA ARG A 180 8.86 21.06 -10.82
C ARG A 180 8.84 19.57 -10.54
N LEU A 181 9.47 19.15 -9.45
CA LEU A 181 9.46 17.79 -8.95
C LEU A 181 8.02 17.32 -8.67
N ARG A 182 7.25 18.14 -7.96
CA ARG A 182 5.81 17.91 -7.72
C ARG A 182 5.03 17.80 -9.02
N SER A 183 5.19 18.77 -9.92
CA SER A 183 4.45 18.77 -11.19
C SER A 183 4.73 17.52 -12.03
N GLN A 184 5.96 17.00 -12.02
CA GLN A 184 6.29 15.77 -12.73
C GLN A 184 5.77 14.53 -12.00
N ALA A 185 5.79 14.51 -10.66
CA ALA A 185 5.21 13.42 -9.88
C ALA A 185 3.68 13.34 -10.09
N ASP A 186 3.00 14.49 -10.16
CA ASP A 186 1.59 14.58 -10.51
C ASP A 186 1.32 14.04 -11.93
N GLY A 187 2.23 14.29 -12.88
CA GLY A 187 2.19 13.70 -14.22
C GLY A 187 2.30 12.18 -14.20
N LEU A 188 3.28 11.63 -13.48
CA LEU A 188 3.43 10.18 -13.30
C LEU A 188 2.20 9.56 -12.64
N ALA A 189 1.59 10.26 -11.68
CA ALA A 189 0.35 9.82 -11.05
C ALA A 189 -0.83 9.77 -12.03
N ALA A 190 -0.94 10.74 -12.95
CA ALA A 190 -1.95 10.71 -14.00
C ALA A 190 -1.73 9.55 -14.99
N GLU A 191 -0.47 9.22 -15.29
CA GLU A 191 -0.13 8.04 -16.09
C GLU A 191 -0.55 6.74 -15.38
N VAL A 192 -0.30 6.62 -14.06
CA VAL A 192 -0.81 5.48 -13.27
C VAL A 192 -2.33 5.38 -13.38
N THR A 193 -3.06 6.48 -13.20
CA THR A 193 -4.52 6.48 -13.35
C THR A 193 -4.95 5.95 -14.72
N THR A 194 -4.27 6.36 -15.79
CA THR A 194 -4.56 5.90 -17.15
C THR A 194 -4.31 4.40 -17.29
N VAL A 195 -3.17 3.92 -16.81
CA VAL A 195 -2.82 2.49 -16.83
C VAL A 195 -3.85 1.64 -16.07
N LEU A 196 -4.28 2.11 -14.89
CA LEU A 196 -5.27 1.43 -14.08
C LEU A 196 -6.66 1.44 -14.71
N HIS A 197 -7.06 2.57 -15.33
CA HIS A 197 -8.31 2.68 -16.06
C HIS A 197 -8.34 1.67 -17.23
N ASP A 198 -7.27 1.61 -18.02
CA ASP A 198 -7.15 0.67 -19.14
C ASP A 198 -7.15 -0.80 -18.64
N ALA A 199 -6.47 -1.08 -17.53
CA ALA A 199 -6.46 -2.41 -16.93
C ALA A 199 -7.86 -2.86 -16.50
N VAL A 200 -8.67 -1.95 -15.93
CA VAL A 200 -10.07 -2.24 -15.57
C VAL A 200 -10.94 -2.42 -16.82
N ALA A 201 -10.78 -1.58 -17.83
CA ALA A 201 -11.57 -1.64 -19.06
C ALA A 201 -11.35 -2.95 -19.85
N ASN A 202 -10.11 -3.45 -19.84
CA ASN A 202 -9.72 -4.69 -20.50
C ASN A 202 -9.84 -5.93 -19.62
N ALA A 203 -10.22 -5.78 -18.35
CA ALA A 203 -10.42 -6.91 -17.46
C ALA A 203 -11.57 -7.80 -17.98
N PRO A 204 -11.46 -9.14 -17.85
CA PRO A 204 -12.57 -10.03 -18.15
C PRO A 204 -13.81 -9.59 -17.38
N LYS A 205 -14.85 -9.18 -18.10
CA LYS A 205 -16.15 -8.90 -17.50
C LYS A 205 -16.69 -10.22 -16.96
N GLY A 206 -17.10 -10.23 -15.69
CA GLY A 206 -17.74 -11.41 -15.10
C GLY A 206 -18.92 -11.88 -15.95
N ASP A 207 -19.31 -13.15 -15.80
CA ASP A 207 -20.44 -13.70 -16.55
C ASP A 207 -21.65 -12.76 -16.45
N PRO A 208 -22.30 -12.44 -17.58
CA PRO A 208 -23.52 -11.64 -17.54
C PRO A 208 -24.49 -12.34 -16.58
N GLN A 209 -24.91 -11.61 -15.55
CA GLN A 209 -25.90 -12.08 -14.60
C GLN A 209 -27.09 -12.59 -15.42
N LYS A 210 -27.44 -13.88 -15.27
CA LYS A 210 -28.48 -14.54 -16.08
C LYS A 210 -29.69 -13.61 -16.17
N ASP A 211 -30.06 -13.28 -17.39
CA ASP A 211 -31.19 -12.41 -17.70
C ASP A 211 -32.41 -12.90 -16.90
N VAL A 212 -32.80 -12.15 -15.88
CA VAL A 212 -34.02 -12.47 -15.13
C VAL A 212 -35.17 -12.06 -16.03
N THR A 213 -35.68 -13.03 -16.80
CA THR A 213 -36.90 -12.83 -17.57
C THR A 213 -38.03 -12.61 -16.57
N LEU A 214 -38.43 -11.34 -16.40
CA LEU A 214 -39.51 -10.97 -15.52
C LEU A 214 -40.84 -11.37 -16.17
N HIS A 215 -41.33 -12.57 -15.86
CA HIS A 215 -42.69 -12.97 -16.22
C HIS A 215 -43.66 -12.22 -15.31
N ARG A 216 -44.19 -11.10 -15.78
CA ARG A 216 -45.29 -10.40 -15.10
C ARG A 216 -46.58 -11.19 -15.32
N HIS A 217 -46.94 -12.04 -14.38
CA HIS A 217 -48.29 -12.60 -14.32
C HIS A 217 -49.23 -11.50 -13.80
N LEU A 218 -50.12 -11.00 -14.67
CA LEU A 218 -51.20 -10.10 -14.28
C LEU A 218 -52.42 -10.97 -13.94
N ASP A 219 -52.49 -11.46 -12.70
CA ASP A 219 -53.72 -12.08 -12.21
C ASP A 219 -54.74 -10.99 -11.86
N GLY A 220 -55.78 -10.92 -12.70
CA GLY A 220 -57.03 -10.25 -12.39
C GLY A 220 -57.06 -8.74 -12.60
N TRP A 221 -57.09 -8.26 -13.85
CA TRP A 221 -57.81 -7.01 -14.15
C TRP A 221 -58.08 -6.72 -15.64
N PRO A 222 -59.28 -6.18 -15.99
CA PRO A 222 -60.58 -6.27 -15.30
C PRO A 222 -61.34 -7.52 -15.80
N GLY A 223 -62.16 -8.21 -15.03
CA GLY A 223 -63.12 -7.65 -14.09
C GLY A 223 -64.41 -7.28 -14.84
N ARG A 224 -65.18 -8.32 -15.20
CA ARG A 224 -66.47 -8.37 -15.95
C ARG A 224 -66.37 -8.55 -17.46
#